data_AF-A0A0A1TVT0-F1
#
_entry.id   AF-A0A0A1TVT0-F1
#
_cell.length_a   1.000
_cell.length_b   1.000
_cell.length_c   1.000
_cell.angle_alpha   90.00
_cell.angle_beta   90.00
_cell.angle_gamma   90.00
#
_symmetry.space_group_name_H-M   'P 1'
#
loop_
_entity.id
_entity.type
_entity.pdbx_description
1 polymer ?
#
loop_
_entity_poly.entity_id
_entity_poly.type
_entity_poly.pdbx_seq_one_letter_code
_entity_poly.pdbx_strand_id
1 'polypeptide(L)'
;MSSQSQFGHSNFTNAIEIQQQLEREIQQSYIKTRTLNGKDTTYVEWFTIVQMANNIFGEDGWSNEITECVVDSITCENGIYEVTCTVQLRVYLKNGVVREDVGCGIGIDKEKGNSVISARKVAVSDALKRTLRLFGNNLGNHFDPIK
;
A
#
# COMPACT_ATOMS: atom_id res chain seq x y z
N MET A 1 -13.75 -35.37 7.89
CA MET A 1 -14.08 -34.38 6.85
C MET A 1 -13.49 -33.06 7.30
N SER A 2 -12.30 -32.70 6.82
CA SER A 2 -11.67 -31.43 7.15
C SER A 2 -12.46 -30.31 6.49
N SER A 3 -13.14 -29.47 7.26
CA SER A 3 -13.67 -28.21 6.75
C SER A 3 -12.47 -27.35 6.36
N GLN A 4 -12.10 -27.35 5.08
CA GLN A 4 -11.18 -26.34 4.56
C GLN A 4 -11.87 -24.99 4.75
N SER A 5 -11.40 -24.22 5.70
CA SER A 5 -11.92 -22.89 5.97
C SER A 5 -11.61 -22.00 4.75
N GLN A 6 -12.64 -21.65 3.99
CA GLN A 6 -12.49 -20.82 2.80
C GLN A 6 -12.12 -19.37 3.21
N PHE A 7 -11.13 -18.79 2.53
CA PHE A 7 -10.77 -17.38 2.72
C PHE A 7 -12.00 -16.49 2.52
N GLY A 8 -12.15 -15.47 3.38
CA GLY A 8 -13.31 -14.57 3.40
C GLY A 8 -14.47 -15.02 4.30
N HIS A 9 -14.43 -16.23 4.85
CA HIS A 9 -15.51 -16.77 5.72
C HIS A 9 -15.01 -17.21 7.11
N SER A 10 -13.77 -16.88 7.45
CA SER A 10 -13.06 -17.43 8.62
C SER A 10 -12.68 -16.32 9.58
N ASN A 11 -13.25 -16.34 10.79
CA ASN A 11 -12.90 -15.35 11.82
C ASN A 11 -11.47 -15.54 12.34
N PHE A 12 -10.85 -14.44 12.78
CA PHE A 12 -9.58 -14.48 13.50
C PHE A 12 -9.79 -15.01 14.91
N THR A 13 -9.02 -16.03 15.31
CA THR A 13 -9.04 -16.56 16.69
C THR A 13 -8.37 -15.59 17.67
N ASN A 14 -7.48 -14.73 17.18
CA ASN A 14 -6.67 -13.75 17.91
C ASN A 14 -7.15 -12.30 17.66
N ALA A 15 -8.46 -12.09 17.49
CA ALA A 15 -9.01 -10.79 17.11
C ALA A 15 -8.66 -9.64 18.08
N ILE A 16 -8.55 -9.95 19.39
CA ILE A 16 -8.17 -8.97 20.42
C ILE A 16 -6.71 -8.54 20.22
N GLU A 17 -5.78 -9.48 19.98
CA GLU A 17 -4.38 -9.13 19.73
C GLU A 17 -4.23 -8.33 18.43
N ILE A 18 -4.97 -8.69 17.37
CA ILE A 18 -4.98 -7.93 16.11
C ILE A 18 -5.41 -6.48 16.36
N GLN A 19 -6.52 -6.28 17.08
CA GLN A 19 -7.00 -4.94 17.40
C GLN A 19 -5.95 -4.13 18.18
N GLN A 20 -5.34 -4.73 19.21
CA GLN A 20 -4.27 -4.09 19.98
C GLN A 20 -3.05 -3.77 19.13
N GLN A 21 -2.69 -4.62 18.17
CA GLN A 21 -1.59 -4.35 17.25
C GLN A 21 -1.91 -3.21 16.29
N LEU A 22 -3.14 -3.14 15.77
CA LEU A 22 -3.57 -2.10 14.84
C LEU A 22 -3.65 -0.71 15.50
N GLU A 23 -3.98 -0.64 16.79
CA GLU A 23 -4.06 0.61 17.55
C GLU A 23 -2.70 1.23 17.88
N ARG A 24 -1.62 0.43 17.89
CA ARG A 24 -0.26 0.91 18.18
C ARG A 24 0.23 1.84 17.07
N GLU A 25 1.11 2.77 17.44
CA GLU A 25 1.85 3.56 16.46
C GLU A 25 2.91 2.70 15.75
N ILE A 26 3.29 3.13 14.54
CA ILE A 26 4.40 2.52 13.80
C ILE A 26 5.68 2.64 14.65
N GLN A 27 6.42 1.54 14.75
CA GLN A 27 7.71 1.56 15.43
C GLN A 27 8.69 2.49 14.72
N GLN A 28 9.41 3.32 15.48
CA GLN A 28 10.35 4.31 14.94
C GLN A 28 11.43 3.69 14.04
N SER A 29 11.80 2.42 14.26
CA SER A 29 12.76 1.67 13.44
C SER A 29 12.31 1.47 11.98
N TYR A 30 11.00 1.48 11.72
CA TYR A 30 10.41 1.34 10.39
C TYR A 30 10.27 2.67 9.65
N ILE A 31 10.39 3.79 10.38
CA ILE A 31 10.28 5.13 9.81
C ILE A 31 11.64 5.53 9.24
N LYS A 32 11.65 5.84 7.95
CA LYS A 32 12.81 6.39 7.24
C LYS A 32 12.62 7.89 7.05
N THR A 33 13.72 8.61 6.91
CA THR A 33 13.72 10.05 6.57
C THR A 33 14.51 10.24 5.29
N ARG A 34 13.99 11.08 4.39
CA ARG A 34 14.72 11.56 3.22
C ARG A 34 14.55 13.06 3.09
N THR A 35 15.58 13.75 2.62
CA THR A 35 15.49 15.18 2.31
C THR A 35 15.03 15.36 0.87
N LEU A 36 13.90 16.04 0.67
CA LEU A 36 13.37 16.43 -0.63
C LEU A 36 13.20 17.95 -0.66
N ASN A 37 13.79 18.62 -1.65
CA ASN A 37 13.72 20.08 -1.80
C ASN A 37 14.08 20.85 -0.51
N GLY A 38 15.07 20.34 0.25
CA GLY A 38 15.52 20.93 1.52
C GLY A 38 14.58 20.71 2.72
N LYS A 39 13.51 19.91 2.56
CA LYS A 39 12.63 19.50 3.66
C LYS A 39 12.81 18.01 3.93
N ASP A 40 12.92 17.66 5.21
CA ASP A 40 12.94 16.27 5.62
C ASP A 40 11.52 15.71 5.60
N THR A 41 11.32 14.64 4.83
CA THR A 41 10.06 13.92 4.74
C THR A 41 10.28 12.51 5.27
N THR A 42 9.45 12.11 6.23
CA THR A 42 9.44 10.76 6.74
C THR A 42 8.61 9.86 5.83
N TYR A 43 9.01 8.59 5.68
CA TYR A 43 8.24 7.60 4.95
C TYR A 43 8.43 6.20 5.55
N VAL A 44 7.48 5.31 5.26
CA VAL A 44 7.64 3.86 5.49
C VAL A 44 7.72 3.17 4.14
N GLU A 45 8.68 2.26 4.00
CA GLU A 45 8.87 1.50 2.78
C GLU A 45 7.72 0.50 2.57
N TRP A 46 7.33 0.27 1.31
CA TRP A 46 6.15 -0.54 1.01
C TRP A 46 6.30 -2.00 1.49
N PHE A 47 7.50 -2.58 1.38
CA PHE A 47 7.76 -3.96 1.81
C PHE A 47 7.67 -4.11 3.33
N THR A 48 7.99 -3.05 4.08
CA THR A 48 7.80 -3.01 5.54
C THR A 48 6.32 -3.07 5.89
N ILE A 49 5.46 -2.33 5.19
CA ILE A 49 4.00 -2.38 5.38
C ILE A 49 3.45 -3.78 5.07
N VAL A 50 3.96 -4.47 4.04
CA VAL A 50 3.60 -5.86 3.72
C VAL A 50 4.02 -6.81 4.85
N GLN A 51 5.24 -6.67 5.37
CA GLN A 51 5.72 -7.48 6.50
C GLN A 51 4.87 -7.24 7.75
N MET A 52 4.49 -5.99 8.02
CA MET A 52 3.62 -5.63 9.14
C MET A 52 2.23 -6.25 8.98
N ALA A 53 1.65 -6.21 7.77
CA ALA A 53 0.38 -6.88 7.49
C ALA A 53 0.47 -8.40 7.70
N ASN A 54 1.55 -9.05 7.24
CA ASN A 54 1.80 -10.47 7.50
C ASN A 54 1.92 -10.78 9.00
N ASN A 55 2.58 -9.91 9.77
CA ASN A 55 2.72 -10.10 11.22
C ASN A 55 1.40 -9.91 11.97
N ILE A 56 0.57 -8.97 11.53
CA ILE A 56 -0.72 -8.63 12.18
C ILE A 56 -1.79 -9.66 11.80
N PHE A 57 -1.99 -9.91 10.51
CA PHE A 57 -3.07 -10.76 10.03
C PHE A 57 -2.66 -12.23 9.85
N GLY A 58 -1.36 -12.53 9.76
CA GLY A 58 -0.86 -13.80 9.26
C GLY A 58 -0.76 -13.80 7.74
N GLU A 59 0.16 -14.58 7.17
CA GLU A 59 0.37 -14.67 5.71
C GLU A 59 -0.87 -15.17 4.95
N ASP A 60 -1.72 -15.97 5.60
CA ASP A 60 -3.00 -16.47 5.07
C ASP A 60 -4.21 -15.63 5.52
N GLY A 61 -3.98 -14.58 6.31
CA GLY A 61 -5.02 -13.76 6.92
C GLY A 61 -5.50 -12.60 6.06
N TRP A 62 -4.77 -12.26 5.00
CA TRP A 62 -5.10 -11.17 4.10
C TRP A 62 -4.66 -11.46 2.66
N SER A 63 -5.26 -10.74 1.72
CA SER A 63 -4.88 -10.73 0.31
C SER A 63 -5.17 -9.35 -0.29
N ASN A 64 -4.67 -9.09 -1.50
CA ASN A 64 -5.01 -7.88 -2.23
C ASN A 64 -5.31 -8.17 -3.70
N GLU A 65 -6.02 -7.25 -4.34
CA GLU A 65 -6.39 -7.29 -5.74
C GLU A 65 -6.29 -5.89 -6.34
N ILE A 66 -5.63 -5.78 -7.49
CA ILE A 66 -5.68 -4.58 -8.32
C ILE A 66 -6.96 -4.67 -9.15
N THR A 67 -7.95 -3.84 -8.84
CA THR A 67 -9.24 -3.83 -9.55
C THR A 67 -9.19 -2.99 -10.82
N GLU A 68 -8.39 -1.93 -10.81
CA GLU A 68 -8.21 -1.05 -11.96
C GLU A 68 -6.79 -0.45 -11.98
N CYS A 69 -6.24 -0.26 -13.19
CA CYS A 69 -4.95 0.39 -13.42
C CYS A 69 -5.02 1.23 -14.70
N VAL A 70 -5.04 2.54 -14.53
CA VAL A 70 -5.25 3.53 -15.61
C VAL A 70 -3.98 4.36 -15.78
N VAL A 71 -3.56 4.55 -17.03
CA VAL A 71 -2.56 5.57 -17.38
C VAL A 71 -3.33 6.86 -17.69
N ASP A 72 -3.27 7.82 -16.78
CA ASP A 72 -4.09 9.04 -16.83
C ASP A 72 -3.56 10.04 -17.85
N SER A 73 -2.23 10.14 -17.95
CA SER A 73 -1.56 11.06 -18.86
C SER A 73 -0.19 10.55 -19.28
N ILE A 74 0.22 10.95 -20.48
CA ILE A 74 1.57 10.77 -21.00
C ILE A 74 1.95 12.08 -21.68
N THR A 75 2.95 12.78 -21.16
CA THR A 75 3.54 13.97 -21.78
C THR A 75 4.98 13.68 -22.19
N CYS A 76 5.50 14.48 -23.13
CA CYS A 76 6.90 14.41 -23.55
C CYS A 76 7.40 15.82 -23.81
N GLU A 77 8.31 16.30 -22.97
CA GLU A 77 8.92 17.62 -23.07
C GLU A 77 10.44 17.48 -23.13
N ASN A 78 11.07 18.11 -24.12
CA ASN A 78 12.53 18.05 -24.33
C ASN A 78 13.11 16.62 -24.36
N GLY A 79 12.34 15.65 -24.87
CA GLY A 79 12.74 14.24 -24.94
C GLY A 79 12.66 13.48 -23.62
N ILE A 80 12.01 14.04 -22.61
CA ILE A 80 11.72 13.39 -21.32
C ILE A 80 10.22 13.10 -21.27
N TYR A 81 9.87 11.83 -21.07
CA TYR A 81 8.50 11.40 -20.85
C TYR A 81 8.13 11.49 -19.38
N GLU A 82 6.98 12.08 -19.10
CA GLU A 82 6.33 12.03 -17.79
C GLU A 82 4.99 11.29 -17.95
N VAL A 83 4.76 10.30 -17.10
CA VAL A 83 3.57 9.44 -17.13
C VAL A 83 2.93 9.45 -15.76
N THR A 84 1.64 9.73 -15.71
CA THR A 84 0.82 9.59 -14.49
C THR A 84 -0.06 8.35 -14.59
N CYS A 85 -0.14 7.60 -13.50
CA CYS A 85 -0.93 6.38 -13.39
C CYS A 85 -1.74 6.38 -12.09
N THR A 86 -2.98 5.92 -12.18
CA THR A 86 -3.89 5.71 -11.05
C THR A 86 -4.22 4.22 -10.94
N VAL A 87 -4.21 3.69 -9.71
CA VAL A 87 -4.51 2.29 -9.41
C VAL A 87 -5.57 2.23 -8.32
N GLN A 88 -6.66 1.50 -8.56
CA GLN A 88 -7.62 1.11 -7.52
C GLN A 88 -7.25 -0.27 -7.00
N LEU A 89 -7.20 -0.41 -5.67
CA LEU A 89 -6.76 -1.64 -5.02
C LEU A 89 -7.68 -2.00 -3.86
N ARG A 90 -8.03 -3.28 -3.76
CA ARG A 90 -8.74 -3.87 -2.62
C ARG A 90 -7.82 -4.71 -1.77
N VAL A 91 -7.99 -4.63 -0.46
CA VAL A 91 -7.44 -5.57 0.52
C VAL A 91 -8.58 -6.34 1.15
N TYR A 92 -8.46 -7.65 1.16
CA TYR A 92 -9.39 -8.59 1.76
C TYR A 92 -8.76 -9.20 3.01
N LEU A 93 -9.53 -9.38 4.08
CA LEU A 93 -9.14 -10.19 5.23
C LEU A 93 -9.89 -11.52 5.21
N LYS A 94 -9.32 -12.55 5.85
CA LYS A 94 -9.90 -13.91 5.86
C LYS A 94 -11.29 -13.99 6.51
N ASN A 95 -11.69 -12.99 7.29
CA ASN A 95 -13.00 -12.87 7.91
C ASN A 95 -14.04 -12.13 7.04
N GLY A 96 -13.68 -11.74 5.82
CA GLY A 96 -14.57 -11.10 4.85
C GLY A 96 -14.55 -9.57 4.88
N VAL A 97 -13.76 -8.95 5.75
CA VAL A 97 -13.57 -7.49 5.72
C VAL A 97 -12.84 -7.09 4.44
N VAL A 98 -13.33 -6.05 3.78
CA VAL A 98 -12.72 -5.47 2.58
C VAL A 98 -12.50 -3.99 2.79
N ARG A 99 -11.33 -3.50 2.37
CA ARG A 99 -11.04 -2.06 2.24
C ARG A 99 -10.54 -1.79 0.84
N GLU A 100 -10.85 -0.61 0.33
CA GLU A 100 -10.45 -0.17 -0.99
C GLU A 100 -9.94 1.27 -0.89
N ASP A 101 -8.87 1.57 -1.61
CA ASP A 101 -8.38 2.94 -1.81
C ASP A 101 -7.76 3.03 -3.22
N VAL A 102 -7.39 4.25 -3.58
CA VAL A 102 -6.75 4.58 -4.86
C VAL A 102 -5.34 5.07 -4.58
N GLY A 103 -4.37 4.65 -5.38
CA GLY A 103 -3.00 5.17 -5.35
C GLY A 103 -2.58 5.79 -6.67
N CYS A 104 -1.66 6.75 -6.59
CA CYS A 104 -1.16 7.46 -7.75
C CYS A 104 0.35 7.29 -7.89
N GLY A 105 0.83 7.28 -9.13
CA GLY A 105 2.25 7.15 -9.44
C GLY A 105 2.66 7.96 -10.64
N ILE A 106 3.82 8.60 -10.53
CA ILE A 106 4.45 9.35 -11.61
C ILE A 106 5.75 8.66 -11.98
N GLY A 107 5.96 8.45 -13.28
CA GLY A 107 7.21 7.94 -13.83
C GLY A 107 7.80 8.94 -14.81
N ILE A 108 9.07 9.28 -14.63
CA ILE A 108 9.80 10.23 -15.47
C ILE A 108 11.04 9.52 -16.02
N ASP A 109 11.15 9.43 -17.35
CA ASP A 109 12.27 8.77 -18.01
C ASP A 109 12.44 9.28 -19.46
N LYS A 110 13.62 9.09 -20.06
CA LYS A 110 13.84 9.38 -21.49
C LYS A 110 13.17 8.35 -22.40
N GLU A 111 12.96 7.13 -21.91
CA GLU A 111 12.25 6.08 -22.62
C GLU A 111 10.80 5.97 -22.11
N LYS A 112 9.84 6.10 -23.03
CA LYS A 112 8.42 5.99 -22.72
C LYS A 112 8.06 4.67 -22.01
N GLY A 113 8.71 3.57 -22.35
CA GLY A 113 8.46 2.27 -21.71
C GLY A 113 8.82 2.29 -20.22
N ASN A 114 9.98 2.86 -19.88
CA ASN A 114 10.46 2.92 -18.51
C ASN A 114 9.63 3.86 -17.64
N SER A 115 9.20 5.01 -18.19
CA SER A 115 8.30 5.93 -17.48
C SER A 115 6.95 5.29 -17.16
N VAL A 116 6.34 4.54 -18.11
CA VAL A 116 5.10 3.79 -17.86
C VAL A 116 5.29 2.71 -16.78
N ILE A 117 6.37 1.93 -16.84
CA ILE A 117 6.66 0.88 -15.85
C ILE A 117 6.84 1.49 -14.45
N SER A 118 7.59 2.59 -14.36
CA SER A 118 7.83 3.30 -13.11
C SER A 118 6.52 3.85 -12.53
N ALA A 119 5.73 4.57 -13.33
CA ALA A 119 4.45 5.15 -12.90
C ALA A 119 3.51 4.07 -12.31
N ARG A 120 3.35 2.94 -13.01
CA ARG A 120 2.53 1.81 -12.55
C ARG A 120 3.03 1.21 -11.24
N LYS A 121 4.35 0.96 -11.12
CA LYS A 121 4.93 0.39 -9.90
C LYS A 121 4.74 1.31 -8.68
N VAL A 122 4.91 2.61 -8.89
CA VAL A 122 4.68 3.61 -7.84
C VAL A 122 3.20 3.64 -7.46
N ALA A 123 2.29 3.68 -8.44
CA ALA A 123 0.84 3.72 -8.18
C ALA A 123 0.34 2.48 -7.42
N VAL A 124 0.78 1.28 -7.79
CA VAL A 124 0.44 0.04 -7.08
C VAL A 124 0.95 0.07 -5.63
N SER A 125 2.20 0.49 -5.44
CA SER A 125 2.79 0.56 -4.09
C SER A 125 2.08 1.60 -3.22
N ASP A 126 1.67 2.72 -3.81
CA ASP A 126 0.91 3.76 -3.13
C ASP A 126 -0.49 3.26 -2.75
N ALA A 127 -1.22 2.65 -3.70
CA ALA A 127 -2.56 2.12 -3.48
C ALA A 127 -2.57 1.06 -2.37
N LEU A 128 -1.58 0.17 -2.35
CA LEU A 128 -1.43 -0.85 -1.31
C LEU A 128 -1.24 -0.24 0.08
N LYS A 129 -0.29 0.70 0.23
CA LYS A 129 -0.05 1.39 1.51
C LYS A 129 -1.29 2.15 1.97
N ARG A 130 -1.94 2.87 1.07
CA ARG A 130 -3.15 3.66 1.35
C ARG A 130 -4.31 2.78 1.77
N THR A 131 -4.50 1.63 1.12
CA THR A 131 -5.56 0.69 1.49
C THR A 131 -5.28 0.04 2.84
N LEU A 132 -4.03 -0.37 3.11
CA LEU A 132 -3.65 -1.00 4.37
C LEU A 132 -3.74 -0.05 5.57
N ARG A 133 -3.48 1.24 5.39
CA ARG A 133 -3.61 2.21 6.49
C ARG A 133 -5.04 2.31 7.03
N LEU A 134 -6.06 1.97 6.23
CA LEU A 134 -7.47 2.02 6.64
C LEU A 134 -7.81 1.01 7.75
N PHE A 135 -6.93 0.05 8.02
CA PHE A 135 -7.11 -0.92 9.10
C PHE A 135 -6.60 -0.43 10.47
N GLY A 136 -5.65 0.52 10.54
CA GLY A 136 -5.15 1.01 11.82
C GLY A 136 -3.86 1.82 11.76
N ASN A 137 -3.51 2.42 12.89
CA ASN A 137 -2.35 3.30 13.06
C ASN A 137 -1.04 2.58 12.74
N ASN A 138 -0.91 1.32 13.16
CA ASN A 138 0.30 0.52 12.91
C ASN A 138 0.49 0.21 11.42
N LEU A 139 -0.54 0.35 10.59
CA LEU A 139 -0.44 0.22 9.13
C LEU A 139 -0.37 1.58 8.42
N GLY A 140 -0.17 2.67 9.17
CA GLY A 140 0.15 4.00 8.63
C GLY A 140 -0.98 5.02 8.69
N ASN A 141 -2.05 4.80 9.46
CA ASN A 141 -3.18 5.75 9.52
C ASN A 141 -2.79 7.12 10.11
N HIS A 142 -1.97 7.15 11.15
CA HIS A 142 -1.43 8.40 11.73
C HIS A 142 -0.13 8.87 11.08
N PHE A 143 0.38 8.08 10.13
CA PHE A 143 1.58 8.40 9.38
C PHE A 143 1.18 9.18 8.13
N ASP A 144 1.02 10.50 8.27
CA ASP A 144 0.84 11.38 7.13
C ASP A 144 2.20 12.02 6.76
N PRO A 145 2.84 11.61 5.65
CA PRO A 145 4.10 12.19 5.20
C PRO A 145 3.95 13.65 4.69
N ILE A 146 2.74 14.22 4.67
CA ILE A 146 2.43 15.54 4.08
C ILE A 146 2.01 16.58 5.14
N LYS A 147 2.58 16.54 6.35
CA LYS A 147 2.54 17.70 7.27
C LYS A 147 3.86 18.46 7.29
#